data_AF-A0A2T3KDA7-F1
#
_entry.id   AF-A0A2T3KDA7-F1
#
_cell.length_a   1.000
_cell.length_b   1.000
_cell.length_c   1.000
_cell.angle_alpha   90.00
_cell.angle_beta   90.00
_cell.angle_gamma   90.00
#
_symmetry.space_group_name_H-M   'P 1'
#
loop_
_entity.id
_entity.type
_entity.pdbx_description
1 polymer ?
#
loop_
_entity_poly.entity_id
_entity_poly.type
_entity_poly.pdbx_seq_one_letter_code
_entity_poly.pdbx_strand_id
1 'polypeptide(L)'
;MLSKKLVYLFAVISLSGWLVSSLLIVLDNRNEKQYINEKITENAFNIVHQALQDKKNDAEIVAQMQEWFEKGWTAQTASITTICDNNRRKLNQILSSDSIAIVCRLRI
;
A
#
# COMPACT_ATOMS: atom_id res chain seq x y z
N MET A 1 -36.39 42.66 -1.96
CA MET A 1 -36.35 41.34 -2.61
C MET A 1 -35.02 41.21 -3.36
N LEU A 2 -34.30 40.10 -3.17
CA LEU A 2 -33.04 39.86 -3.88
C LEU A 2 -33.32 39.68 -5.39
N SER A 3 -32.46 40.21 -6.27
CA SER A 3 -32.66 40.04 -7.72
C SER A 3 -32.48 38.56 -8.10
N LYS A 4 -33.28 38.07 -9.06
CA LYS A 4 -33.18 36.68 -9.55
C LYS A 4 -31.76 36.33 -10.02
N LYS A 5 -31.03 37.32 -10.59
CA LYS A 5 -29.63 37.18 -11.00
C LYS A 5 -28.70 36.94 -9.82
N LEU A 6 -28.89 37.68 -8.71
CA LEU A 6 -28.11 37.48 -7.49
C LEU A 6 -28.39 36.11 -6.85
N VAL A 7 -29.66 35.69 -6.82
CA VAL A 7 -30.05 34.37 -6.30
C VAL A 7 -29.40 33.25 -7.11
N TYR A 8 -29.42 33.35 -8.44
CA TYR A 8 -28.78 32.39 -9.32
C TYR A 8 -27.25 32.35 -9.10
N LEU A 9 -26.61 33.52 -8.99
CA LEU A 9 -25.17 33.60 -8.72
C LEU A 9 -24.81 32.91 -7.40
N PHE A 10 -25.54 33.18 -6.32
CA PHE A 10 -25.30 32.54 -5.03
C PHE A 10 -25.57 31.04 -5.06
N ALA A 11 -26.58 30.58 -5.81
CA ALA A 11 -26.82 29.16 -6.00
C ALA A 11 -25.65 28.48 -6.73
N VAL A 12 -25.12 29.10 -7.78
CA VAL A 12 -23.96 28.58 -8.52
C VAL A 12 -22.70 28.52 -7.64
N ILE A 13 -22.43 29.57 -6.86
CA ILE A 13 -21.28 29.61 -5.94
C ILE A 13 -21.41 28.54 -4.84
N SER A 14 -22.61 28.38 -4.29
CA SER A 14 -22.85 27.35 -3.27
C SER A 14 -22.61 25.95 -3.84
N LEU A 15 -23.16 25.66 -5.02
CA LEU A 15 -22.99 24.37 -5.69
C LEU A 15 -21.53 24.10 -6.06
N SER A 16 -20.79 25.11 -6.54
CA SER A 16 -19.38 24.93 -6.86
C SER A 16 -18.53 24.65 -5.61
N GLY A 17 -18.85 25.28 -4.48
CA GLY A 17 -18.22 24.99 -3.20
C GLY A 17 -18.37 23.52 -2.77
N TRP A 18 -19.58 22.97 -2.88
CA TRP A 18 -19.84 21.55 -2.59
C TRP A 18 -19.11 20.60 -3.54
N LEU A 19 -19.08 20.92 -4.83
CA LEU A 19 -18.36 20.11 -5.82
C LEU A 19 -16.85 20.08 -5.57
N VAL A 20 -16.25 21.25 -5.30
CA VAL A 20 -14.83 21.36 -4.98
C VAL A 20 -14.50 20.63 -3.68
N SER A 21 -15.31 20.81 -2.63
CA SER A 21 -15.12 20.12 -1.36
C SER A 21 -15.20 18.60 -1.51
N SER A 22 -16.20 18.09 -2.24
CA SER A 22 -16.34 16.66 -2.53
C SER A 22 -15.12 16.11 -3.29
N LEU A 23 -14.64 16.84 -4.31
CA LEU A 23 -13.45 16.46 -5.05
C LEU A 23 -12.21 16.39 -4.14
N LEU A 24 -12.01 17.40 -3.29
CA LEU A 24 -10.88 17.43 -2.35
C LEU A 24 -10.93 16.27 -1.36
N ILE A 25 -12.11 15.97 -0.79
CA ILE A 25 -12.29 14.83 0.13
C ILE A 25 -11.94 13.51 -0.56
N VAL A 26 -12.35 13.32 -1.83
CA VAL A 26 -12.03 12.10 -2.58
C VAL A 26 -10.53 11.99 -2.86
N LEU A 27 -9.87 13.10 -3.22
CA LEU A 27 -8.42 13.12 -3.48
C LEU A 27 -7.63 12.85 -2.21
N ASP A 28 -8.00 13.50 -1.11
CA ASP A 28 -7.33 13.35 0.19
C ASP A 28 -7.44 11.93 0.72
N ASN A 29 -8.64 11.34 0.72
CA ASN A 29 -8.85 9.94 1.09
C ASN A 29 -7.99 8.95 0.27
N ARG A 30 -7.75 9.23 -1.01
CA ARG A 30 -6.88 8.40 -1.85
C ARG A 30 -5.42 8.52 -1.42
N ASN A 31 -4.97 9.74 -1.17
CA ASN A 31 -3.60 10.01 -0.73
C ASN A 31 -3.34 9.43 0.66
N GLU A 32 -4.27 9.59 1.60
CA GLU A 32 -4.19 9.00 2.94
C GLU A 32 -4.10 7.47 2.88
N LYS A 33 -4.96 6.81 2.08
CA LYS A 33 -4.88 5.35 1.90
C LYS A 33 -3.53 4.90 1.36
N GLN A 34 -2.97 5.62 0.38
CA GLN A 34 -1.64 5.31 -0.14
C GLN A 34 -0.56 5.51 0.92
N TYR A 35 -0.63 6.61 1.69
CA TYR A 35 0.31 6.90 2.77
C TYR A 35 0.25 5.83 3.88
N ILE A 36 -0.95 5.44 4.30
CA ILE A 36 -1.17 4.39 5.31
C ILE A 36 -0.59 3.05 4.82
N ASN A 37 -0.87 2.65 3.58
CA ASN A 37 -0.33 1.41 3.02
C ASN A 37 1.20 1.44 2.96
N GLU A 38 1.80 2.59 2.63
CA GLU A 38 3.26 2.76 2.64
C GLU A 38 3.83 2.61 4.06
N LYS A 39 3.23 3.26 5.05
CA LYS A 39 3.71 3.24 6.44
C LYS A 39 3.54 1.90 7.13
N ILE A 40 2.43 1.19 6.89
CA ILE A 40 2.23 -0.16 7.42
C ILE A 40 3.27 -1.14 6.85
N THR A 41 3.65 -0.97 5.58
CA THR A 41 4.61 -1.87 4.92
C THR A 41 6.07 -1.52 5.18
N GLU A 42 6.38 -0.32 5.70
CA GLU A 42 7.73 0.14 5.99
C GLU A 42 8.42 -0.72 7.05
N ASN A 43 7.78 -0.92 8.20
CA ASN A 43 8.31 -1.77 9.27
C ASN A 43 8.40 -3.25 8.84
N ALA A 44 7.36 -3.75 8.18
CA ALA A 44 7.33 -5.11 7.67
C ALA A 44 8.47 -5.37 6.68
N PHE A 45 8.72 -4.40 5.78
CA PHE A 45 9.82 -4.48 4.83
C PHE A 45 11.17 -4.49 5.53
N ASN A 46 11.37 -3.64 6.54
CA ASN A 46 12.64 -3.59 7.27
C ASN A 46 12.97 -4.92 7.97
N ILE A 47 11.99 -5.57 8.60
CA ILE A 47 12.16 -6.90 9.23
C ILE A 47 12.60 -7.93 8.19
N VAL A 48 11.91 -7.98 7.05
CA VAL A 48 12.17 -8.95 5.98
C VAL A 48 13.52 -8.67 5.32
N HIS A 49 13.80 -7.42 4.98
CA HIS A 49 15.04 -6.99 4.34
C HIS A 49 16.26 -7.29 5.22
N GLN A 50 16.20 -6.95 6.51
CA GLN A 50 17.27 -7.24 7.46
C GLN A 50 17.52 -8.75 7.59
N ALA A 51 16.45 -9.57 7.65
CA ALA A 51 16.58 -11.01 7.74
C ALA A 51 17.12 -11.68 6.46
N LEU A 52 17.14 -10.97 5.33
CA LEU A 52 17.60 -11.45 4.02
C LEU A 52 18.89 -10.81 3.55
N GLN A 53 19.51 -9.95 4.35
CA GLN A 53 20.70 -9.16 3.96
C GLN A 53 21.86 -10.02 3.44
N ASP A 54 21.95 -11.28 3.88
CA ASP A 54 23.03 -12.21 3.49
C ASP A 54 22.69 -13.05 2.25
N LYS A 55 21.48 -12.93 1.70
CA LYS A 55 21.04 -13.66 0.50
C LYS A 55 21.36 -12.86 -0.75
N LYS A 56 21.90 -13.51 -1.78
CA LYS A 56 22.50 -12.83 -2.93
C LYS A 56 21.64 -12.81 -4.18
N ASN A 57 20.64 -13.68 -4.24
CA ASN A 57 19.78 -13.82 -5.41
C ASN A 57 18.35 -14.19 -5.03
N ASP A 58 17.45 -13.99 -5.99
CA ASP A 58 16.03 -14.28 -5.86
C ASP A 58 15.74 -15.71 -5.41
N ALA A 59 16.46 -16.72 -5.94
CA ALA A 59 16.22 -18.12 -5.59
C ALA A 59 16.51 -18.40 -4.11
N GLU A 60 17.62 -17.86 -3.60
CA GLU A 60 17.98 -17.95 -2.17
C GLU A 60 16.96 -17.22 -1.28
N ILE A 61 16.50 -16.06 -1.71
CA ILE A 61 15.49 -15.28 -0.97
C ILE A 61 14.15 -16.03 -0.94
N VAL A 62 13.69 -16.52 -2.08
CA VAL A 62 12.45 -17.29 -2.20
C VAL A 62 12.52 -18.55 -1.34
N ALA A 63 13.62 -19.31 -1.41
CA ALA A 63 13.82 -20.51 -0.61
C ALA A 63 13.80 -20.21 0.90
N GLN A 64 14.44 -19.12 1.32
CA GLN A 64 14.44 -18.70 2.73
C GLN A 64 13.03 -18.31 3.21
N MET A 65 12.27 -17.60 2.38
CA MET A 65 10.89 -17.23 2.70
C MET A 65 9.97 -18.46 2.75
N GLN A 66 10.13 -19.41 1.84
CA GLN A 66 9.44 -20.70 1.87
C GLN A 66 9.70 -21.43 3.18
N GLU A 67 10.97 -21.52 3.59
CA GLU A 67 11.35 -22.14 4.87
C GLU A 67 10.66 -21.44 6.05
N TRP A 68 10.54 -20.11 6.04
CA TRP A 68 9.82 -19.39 7.11
C TRP A 68 8.34 -19.74 7.18
N PHE A 69 7.67 -19.87 6.02
CA PHE A 69 6.27 -20.30 5.96
C PHE A 69 6.11 -21.75 6.44
N GLU A 70 6.99 -22.66 6.03
CA GLU A 70 6.97 -24.07 6.45
C GLU A 70 7.24 -24.25 7.94
N LYS A 71 8.17 -23.46 8.51
CA LYS A 71 8.55 -23.53 9.93
C LYS A 71 7.68 -22.67 10.84
N GLY A 72 6.69 -21.96 10.32
CA GLY A 72 5.79 -21.12 11.10
C GLY A 72 6.47 -19.91 11.76
N TRP A 73 7.47 -19.32 11.12
CA TRP A 73 8.17 -18.13 11.64
C TRP A 73 7.26 -16.90 11.57
N THR A 74 6.59 -16.61 12.69
CA THR A 74 5.43 -15.70 12.72
C THR A 74 5.76 -14.26 12.35
N ALA A 75 6.89 -13.70 12.81
CA ALA A 75 7.22 -12.30 12.55
C ALA A 75 7.53 -12.05 11.07
N GLN A 76 8.33 -12.92 10.44
CA GLN A 76 8.74 -12.80 9.05
C GLN A 76 7.57 -13.11 8.10
N THR A 77 6.79 -14.16 8.37
CA THR A 77 5.62 -14.52 7.54
C THR A 77 4.50 -13.48 7.65
N ALA A 78 4.25 -12.92 8.85
CA ALA A 78 3.31 -11.82 9.03
C ALA A 78 3.77 -10.54 8.32
N SER A 79 5.08 -10.26 8.33
CA SER A 79 5.65 -9.13 7.61
C SER A 79 5.50 -9.28 6.09
N ILE A 80 5.83 -10.45 5.54
CA ILE A 80 5.64 -10.75 4.11
C ILE A 80 4.16 -10.60 3.73
N THR A 81 3.26 -11.14 4.55
CA THR A 81 1.81 -11.06 4.32
C THR A 81 1.34 -9.61 4.29
N THR A 82 1.75 -8.82 5.28
CA THR A 82 1.45 -7.39 5.37
C THR A 82 1.89 -6.63 4.13
N ILE A 83 3.11 -6.89 3.64
CA ILE A 83 3.62 -6.26 2.42
C ILE A 83 2.80 -6.67 1.20
N CYS A 84 2.55 -7.96 1.04
CA CYS A 84 1.83 -8.48 -0.11
C CYS A 84 0.36 -8.02 -0.18
N ASP A 85 -0.30 -7.74 0.95
CA ASP A 85 -1.68 -7.24 0.99
C ASP A 85 -1.81 -5.73 0.78
N ASN A 86 -0.82 -4.96 1.25
CA ASN A 86 -0.94 -3.50 1.29
C ASN A 86 -0.10 -2.81 0.21
N ASN A 87 1.11 -3.30 -0.07
CA ASN A 87 2.01 -2.74 -1.08
C ASN A 87 3.03 -3.78 -1.61
N ARG A 88 2.57 -4.72 -2.44
CA ARG A 88 3.43 -5.77 -3.06
C ARG A 88 4.68 -5.19 -3.76
N ARG A 89 4.58 -3.98 -4.33
CA ARG A 89 5.69 -3.34 -5.05
C ARG A 89 6.87 -2.99 -4.14
N LYS A 90 6.68 -2.95 -2.82
CA LYS A 90 7.76 -2.74 -1.86
C LYS A 90 8.84 -3.85 -1.97
N LEU A 91 8.44 -5.08 -2.31
CA LEU A 91 9.37 -6.21 -2.51
C LEU A 91 10.24 -6.08 -3.77
N ASN A 92 9.92 -5.19 -4.71
CA ASN A 92 10.76 -4.94 -5.89
C ASN A 92 12.17 -4.46 -5.53
N GLN A 93 12.39 -4.00 -4.30
CA GLN A 93 13.70 -3.59 -3.81
C GLN A 93 14.65 -4.77 -3.56
N ILE A 94 14.12 -5.99 -3.40
CA ILE A 94 14.90 -7.19 -3.03
C ILE A 94 14.59 -8.41 -3.91
N LEU A 95 13.56 -8.36 -4.76
CA LEU A 95 13.11 -9.46 -5.59
C LEU A 95 12.66 -8.98 -6.97
N SER A 96 12.77 -9.85 -7.98
CA SER A 96 12.13 -9.65 -9.28
C SER A 96 10.62 -9.88 -9.22
N SER A 97 9.90 -9.30 -10.19
CA SER A 97 8.44 -9.39 -10.28
C SER A 97 7.89 -10.82 -10.22
N ASP A 98 8.59 -11.77 -10.84
CA ASP A 98 8.21 -13.18 -10.89
C ASP A 98 8.34 -13.84 -9.51
N SER A 99 9.48 -13.63 -8.84
CA SER A 99 9.73 -14.12 -7.48
C SER A 99 8.74 -13.56 -6.46
N ILE A 100 8.34 -12.30 -6.60
CA ILE A 100 7.31 -11.70 -5.75
C ILE A 100 5.97 -12.41 -5.95
N ALA A 101 5.66 -12.88 -7.17
CA ALA A 101 4.42 -13.61 -7.43
C ALA A 101 4.42 -14.96 -6.69
N ILE A 102 5.57 -15.61 -6.65
CA ILE A 102 5.78 -16.86 -5.92
C ILE A 102 5.62 -16.61 -4.42
N VAL A 103 6.37 -15.67 -3.86
CA VAL A 103 6.37 -15.36 -2.42
C VAL A 103 4.99 -14.96 -1.92
N CYS A 104 4.31 -14.06 -2.63
CA CYS A 104 2.98 -13.62 -2.23
C CYS A 104 1.88 -14.69 -2.41
N ARG A 105 2.20 -15.86 -2.99
CA ARG A 105 1.34 -17.05 -3.06
C ARG A 105 1.69 -18.12 -2.02
N LEU A 106 2.78 -17.97 -1.27
CA LEU A 106 3.15 -18.88 -0.17
C LEU A 106 2.20 -18.79 1.04
N ARG A 107 1.29 -17.82 1.01
CA ARG A 107 0.27 -17.60 2.03
C ARG A 107 -0.75 -18.73 1.99
N ILE A 108 -0.74 -19.58 3.02
CA ILE A 108 -1.80 -20.53 3.38
C ILE A 108 -2.86 -19.78 4.17
#